data_AF-A0A397TPQ7-F1
#
_entry.id   AF-A0A397TPQ7-F1
#
_cell.length_a   1.000
_cell.length_b   1.000
_cell.length_c   1.000
_cell.angle_alpha   90.00
_cell.angle_beta   90.00
_cell.angle_gamma   90.00
#
_symmetry.space_group_name_H-M   'P 1'
#
loop_
_entity.id
_entity.type
_entity.pdbx_description
1 polymer ?
#
loop_
_entity_poly.entity_id
_entity_poly.type
_entity_poly.pdbx_seq_one_letter_code
_entity_poly.pdbx_strand_id
1 'polypeptide(L)'
;MTPEQDIPSVQSAITTLPPELFIKLCAFLPPADLFTLSQVCRKFHGYLCAPNSFSTQQIWKVSRLKFMLKEDMPPPEGMNEKKYVELLMMERGCQICKRVKLCKIYWEFEVRSCEECFLIKAVNLSKENLKSWLDDKKLIFDSIMEYATQRAIKYGTLENGKYY
;
A
#
# COMPACT_ATOMS: atom_id res chain seq x y z
N MET A 1 -30.58 -44.53 9.40
CA MET A 1 -29.87 -43.55 10.24
C MET A 1 -28.39 -43.77 10.05
N THR A 2 -27.76 -42.99 9.17
CA THR A 2 -26.31 -42.93 9.02
C THR A 2 -25.75 -42.00 10.09
N PRO A 3 -24.60 -42.29 10.72
CA PRO A 3 -24.01 -41.38 11.69
C PRO A 3 -23.49 -40.15 10.95
N GLU A 4 -23.94 -38.96 11.35
CA GLU A 4 -23.25 -37.71 11.03
C GLU A 4 -21.84 -37.80 11.60
N GLN A 5 -20.86 -37.98 10.72
CA GLN A 5 -19.47 -37.84 11.09
C GLN A 5 -19.17 -36.34 11.17
N ASP A 6 -18.99 -35.84 12.39
CA ASP A 6 -18.42 -34.52 12.65
C ASP A 6 -17.05 -34.42 11.95
N ILE A 7 -16.98 -33.62 10.90
CA ILE A 7 -15.71 -33.26 10.25
C ILE A 7 -14.93 -32.41 11.26
N PRO A 8 -13.74 -32.85 11.75
CA PRO A 8 -12.97 -32.05 12.67
C PRO A 8 -12.62 -30.71 12.02
N SER A 9 -12.96 -29.61 12.69
CA SER A 9 -12.49 -28.27 12.31
C SER A 9 -10.97 -28.29 12.25
N VAL A 10 -10.41 -28.38 11.04
CA VAL A 10 -8.96 -28.36 10.82
C VAL A 10 -8.48 -26.94 11.15
N GLN A 11 -8.15 -26.72 12.42
CA GLN A 11 -7.43 -25.51 12.81
C GLN A 11 -6.05 -25.58 12.17
N SER A 12 -5.81 -24.69 11.20
CA SER A 12 -4.51 -24.58 10.55
C SER A 12 -3.42 -24.33 11.60
N ALA A 13 -2.38 -25.16 11.63
CA ALA A 13 -1.26 -25.05 12.58
C ALA A 13 -0.53 -23.69 12.52
N ILE A 14 -0.69 -22.92 11.43
CA ILE A 14 -0.11 -21.57 11.33
C ILE A 14 -0.88 -20.58 12.21
N THR A 15 -2.18 -20.78 12.44
CA THR A 15 -2.95 -19.87 13.31
C THR A 15 -2.65 -20.07 14.79
N THR A 16 -1.98 -21.15 15.18
CA THR A 16 -1.52 -21.39 16.57
C THR A 16 -0.12 -20.83 16.84
N LEU A 17 0.57 -20.30 15.83
CA LEU A 17 1.89 -19.69 16.02
C LEU A 17 1.83 -18.46 16.96
N PRO A 18 2.84 -18.29 17.82
CA PRO A 18 3.08 -17.03 18.52
C PRO A 18 3.20 -15.86 17.54
N PRO A 19 2.69 -14.66 17.90
CA PRO A 19 2.78 -13.47 17.05
C PRO A 19 4.20 -13.15 16.57
N GLU A 20 5.20 -13.36 17.41
CA GLU A 20 6.61 -13.04 17.15
C GLU A 20 7.19 -13.93 16.04
N LEU A 21 6.83 -15.22 16.04
CA LEU A 21 7.24 -16.15 14.98
C LEU A 21 6.51 -15.84 13.68
N PHE A 22 5.23 -15.48 13.75
CA PHE A 22 4.47 -15.04 12.59
C PHE A 22 5.11 -13.81 11.92
N ILE A 23 5.50 -12.79 12.71
CA ILE A 23 6.20 -11.60 12.21
C ILE A 23 7.51 -11.98 11.51
N LYS A 24 8.30 -12.89 12.10
CA LYS A 24 9.55 -13.39 11.49
C LYS A 24 9.30 -14.07 10.15
N LEU A 25 8.23 -14.88 10.02
CA LEU A 25 7.87 -15.51 8.76
C LEU A 25 7.49 -14.46 7.70
N CYS A 26 6.74 -13.42 8.09
CA CYS A 26 6.33 -12.36 7.18
C CYS A 26 7.53 -11.61 6.57
N ALA A 27 8.67 -11.52 7.27
CA ALA A 27 9.90 -10.91 6.75
C ALA A 27 10.53 -11.69 5.57
N PHE A 28 10.07 -12.91 5.29
CA PHE A 28 10.49 -13.72 4.14
C PHE A 28 9.46 -13.72 3.00
N LEU A 29 8.37 -12.98 3.13
CA LEU A 29 7.32 -12.92 2.11
C LEU A 29 7.43 -11.63 1.29
N PRO A 30 7.30 -11.69 -0.05
CA PRO A 30 7.13 -10.49 -0.87
C PRO A 30 5.80 -9.81 -0.51
N PRO A 31 5.67 -8.50 -0.77
CA PRO A 31 4.48 -7.80 -0.30
C PRO A 31 3.18 -8.29 -0.95
N ALA A 32 3.23 -8.91 -2.14
CA ALA A 32 2.08 -9.53 -2.81
C ALA A 32 1.49 -10.68 -1.99
N ASP A 33 2.37 -11.50 -1.40
CA ASP A 33 1.98 -12.60 -0.54
C ASP A 33 1.46 -12.09 0.80
N LEU A 34 2.01 -10.99 1.32
CA LEU A 34 1.46 -10.32 2.52
C LEU A 34 0.03 -9.82 2.28
N PHE A 35 -0.26 -9.21 1.13
CA PHE A 35 -1.63 -8.82 0.78
C PHE A 35 -2.56 -10.03 0.69
N THR A 36 -2.10 -11.12 0.09
CA THR A 36 -2.88 -12.36 0.02
C THR A 36 -3.12 -12.94 1.42
N LEU A 37 -2.07 -13.02 2.23
CA LEU A 37 -2.12 -13.55 3.59
C LEU A 37 -3.04 -12.72 4.50
N SER A 38 -3.06 -11.40 4.33
CA SER A 38 -3.96 -10.49 5.07
C SER A 38 -5.45 -10.78 4.84
N GLN A 39 -5.79 -11.45 3.74
CA GLN A 39 -7.17 -11.80 3.36
C GLN A 39 -7.56 -13.23 3.78
N VAL A 40 -6.62 -14.04 4.27
CA VAL A 40 -6.88 -15.46 4.60
C VAL A 40 -7.69 -15.62 5.88
N CYS A 41 -7.37 -14.88 6.95
CA CYS A 41 -8.11 -14.96 8.21
C CYS A 41 -8.02 -13.67 9.04
N ARG A 42 -8.95 -13.52 10.00
CA ARG A 42 -9.01 -12.34 10.90
C ARG A 42 -7.73 -12.14 11.71
N LYS A 43 -7.07 -13.22 12.13
CA LYS A 43 -5.82 -13.15 12.91
C LYS A 43 -4.70 -12.52 12.09
N PHE A 44 -4.48 -13.00 10.86
CA PHE A 44 -3.46 -12.42 9.96
C PHE A 44 -3.82 -11.01 9.53
N HIS A 45 -5.10 -10.74 9.27
CA HIS A 45 -5.57 -9.37 9.02
C HIS A 45 -5.20 -8.44 10.19
N GLY A 46 -5.43 -8.86 11.43
CA GLY A 46 -5.07 -8.08 12.62
C GLY A 46 -3.58 -7.74 12.70
N TYR A 47 -2.70 -8.68 12.33
CA TYR A 47 -1.26 -8.44 12.30
C TYR A 47 -0.80 -7.58 11.11
N LEU A 48 -1.40 -7.77 9.94
CA LEU A 48 -0.92 -7.16 8.69
C LEU A 48 -1.60 -5.84 8.32
N CYS A 49 -2.76 -5.53 8.90
CA CYS A 49 -3.56 -4.36 8.52
C CYS A 49 -3.78 -3.35 9.65
N ALA A 50 -3.15 -3.49 10.82
CA ALA A 50 -3.25 -2.51 11.90
C ALA A 50 -2.43 -1.23 11.56
N PRO A 51 -3.08 -0.08 11.27
CA PRO A 51 -2.41 1.08 10.66
C PRO A 51 -1.36 1.75 11.55
N ASN A 52 -1.59 1.77 12.87
CA ASN A 52 -0.72 2.45 13.83
C ASN A 52 0.19 1.47 14.60
N SER A 53 0.17 0.19 14.24
CA SER A 53 1.00 -0.83 14.89
C SER A 53 2.43 -0.74 14.36
N PHE A 54 3.40 -0.52 15.27
CA PHE A 54 4.82 -0.53 14.94
C PHE A 54 5.21 -1.85 14.26
N SER A 55 4.80 -2.99 14.80
CA SER A 55 5.09 -4.32 14.25
C SER A 55 4.54 -4.48 12.84
N THR A 56 3.34 -3.98 12.57
CA THR A 56 2.74 -4.02 11.23
C THR A 56 3.59 -3.20 10.26
N GLN A 57 3.95 -1.97 10.62
CA GLN A 57 4.80 -1.13 9.77
C GLN A 57 6.18 -1.76 9.52
N GLN A 58 6.79 -2.40 10.53
CA GLN A 58 8.06 -3.11 10.36
C GLN A 58 7.95 -4.29 9.39
N ILE A 59 6.87 -5.08 9.45
CA ILE A 59 6.65 -6.19 8.51
C ILE A 59 6.68 -5.67 7.07
N TRP A 60 5.88 -4.64 6.77
CA TRP A 60 5.80 -4.07 5.42
C TRP A 60 7.10 -3.42 4.97
N LYS A 61 7.79 -2.68 5.87
CA LYS A 61 9.09 -2.07 5.59
C LYS A 61 10.15 -3.12 5.24
N VAL A 62 10.27 -4.17 6.06
CA VAL A 62 11.27 -5.23 5.84
C VAL A 62 10.99 -5.98 4.55
N SER A 63 9.73 -6.33 4.30
CA SER A 63 9.32 -6.97 3.04
C SER A 63 9.63 -6.08 1.83
N ARG A 64 9.25 -4.80 1.87
CA ARG A 64 9.54 -3.83 0.80
C ARG A 64 11.03 -3.73 0.50
N LEU A 65 11.86 -3.45 1.51
CA LEU A 65 13.30 -3.27 1.31
C LEU A 65 13.98 -4.54 0.78
N LYS A 66 13.44 -5.73 1.12
CA LYS A 66 14.00 -7.01 0.68
C LYS A 66 13.59 -7.41 -0.73
N PHE A 67 12.34 -7.15 -1.12
CA PHE A 67 11.77 -7.65 -2.37
C PHE A 67 11.57 -6.58 -3.44
N MET A 68 11.59 -5.29 -3.07
CA MET A 68 11.47 -4.14 -3.98
C MET A 68 12.79 -3.35 -3.97
N LEU A 69 13.88 -3.99 -4.43
CA LEU A 69 15.26 -3.46 -4.29
C LEU A 69 15.48 -2.06 -4.91
N LYS A 70 14.66 -1.68 -5.89
CA LYS A 70 14.72 -0.35 -6.52
C LYS A 70 13.97 0.74 -5.73
N GLU A 71 13.22 0.34 -4.70
CA GLU A 71 12.35 1.19 -3.89
C GLU A 71 12.89 1.29 -2.45
N ASP A 72 14.01 1.99 -2.30
CA ASP A 72 14.71 2.16 -1.03
C ASP A 72 14.26 3.40 -0.25
N MET A 73 13.60 4.37 -0.90
CA MET A 73 13.04 5.53 -0.20
C MET A 73 11.93 5.14 0.78
N PRO A 74 11.85 5.82 1.95
CA PRO A 74 10.77 5.61 2.90
C PRO A 74 9.42 6.11 2.35
N PRO A 75 8.31 5.77 3.02
CA PRO A 75 7.03 6.45 2.79
C PRO A 75 7.15 7.97 3.04
N PRO A 76 6.32 8.79 2.38
CA PRO A 76 6.10 10.18 2.77
C PRO A 76 5.65 10.29 4.24
N GLU A 77 5.88 11.44 4.86
CA GLU A 77 5.40 11.69 6.21
C GLU A 77 3.88 11.56 6.31
N GLY A 78 3.40 10.96 7.39
CA GLY A 78 1.98 10.67 7.58
C GLY A 78 1.45 9.44 6.84
N MET A 79 2.21 8.87 5.88
CA MET A 79 1.83 7.65 5.17
C MET A 79 2.42 6.41 5.86
N ASN A 80 1.58 5.40 6.11
CA ASN A 80 2.06 4.11 6.63
C ASN A 80 2.66 3.21 5.53
N GLU A 81 3.56 2.31 5.91
CA GLU A 81 4.27 1.41 5.00
C GLU A 81 3.33 0.52 4.17
N LYS A 82 2.21 0.03 4.73
CA LYS A 82 1.25 -0.78 3.97
C LYS A 82 0.68 0.02 2.79
N LYS A 83 0.19 1.23 3.06
CA LYS A 83 -0.40 2.12 2.04
C LYS A 83 0.63 2.51 0.99
N TYR A 84 1.86 2.79 1.41
CA TYR A 84 2.98 3.06 0.51
C TYR A 84 3.25 1.89 -0.44
N VAL A 85 3.40 0.68 0.11
CA VAL A 85 3.58 -0.56 -0.66
C VAL A 85 2.38 -0.83 -1.56
N GLU A 86 1.16 -0.57 -1.10
CA GLU A 86 -0.06 -0.71 -1.90
C GLU A 86 -0.02 0.17 -3.16
N LEU A 87 0.42 1.41 -3.03
CA LEU A 87 0.56 2.32 -4.18
C LEU A 87 1.63 1.82 -5.16
N LEU A 88 2.78 1.39 -4.65
CA LEU A 88 3.89 0.88 -5.47
C LEU A 88 3.51 -0.40 -6.22
N MET A 89 2.79 -1.33 -5.60
CA MET A 89 2.57 -2.66 -6.18
C MET A 89 1.29 -2.83 -6.99
N MET A 90 0.40 -1.84 -7.03
CA MET A 90 -0.90 -2.00 -7.69
C MET A 90 -0.78 -2.06 -9.23
N GLU A 91 -0.34 -3.20 -9.76
CA GLU A 91 -0.38 -3.56 -11.19
C GLU A 91 -1.83 -3.67 -11.73
N ARG A 92 -2.85 -3.45 -10.90
CA ARG A 92 -4.28 -3.62 -11.20
C ARG A 92 -4.92 -2.43 -11.92
N GLY A 93 -4.11 -1.52 -12.48
CA GLY A 93 -4.59 -0.36 -13.21
C GLY A 93 -5.07 0.79 -12.32
N CYS A 94 -5.96 1.62 -12.87
CA CYS A 94 -6.37 2.88 -12.25
C CYS A 94 -7.24 2.63 -11.00
N GLN A 95 -6.89 3.20 -9.84
CA GLN A 95 -7.70 3.06 -8.63
C GLN A 95 -9.08 3.72 -8.73
N ILE A 96 -9.27 4.64 -9.69
CA ILE A 96 -10.53 5.37 -9.90
C ILE A 96 -11.44 4.57 -10.84
N CYS A 97 -11.05 4.38 -12.10
CA CYS A 97 -11.90 3.70 -13.09
C CYS A 97 -11.74 2.18 -13.14
N LYS A 98 -10.82 1.60 -12.34
CA LYS A 98 -10.55 0.15 -12.23
C LYS A 98 -10.12 -0.53 -13.54
N ARG A 99 -9.78 0.25 -14.57
CA ARG A 99 -9.28 -0.26 -15.86
C ARG A 99 -7.76 -0.41 -15.81
N VAL A 100 -7.25 -1.50 -16.39
CA VAL A 100 -5.82 -1.71 -16.62
C VAL A 100 -5.35 -0.71 -17.68
N LYS A 101 -4.65 0.32 -17.23
CA LYS A 101 -4.12 1.43 -18.04
C LYS A 101 -2.74 1.81 -17.50
N LEU A 102 -1.96 2.52 -18.30
CA LEU A 102 -0.77 3.22 -17.79
C LEU A 102 -1.21 4.20 -16.69
N CYS A 103 -0.69 4.00 -15.50
CA CYS A 103 -1.03 4.80 -14.32
C CYS A 103 0.24 5.36 -13.70
N LYS A 104 0.11 6.55 -13.13
CA LYS A 104 1.14 7.19 -12.30
C LYS A 104 0.65 7.20 -10.86
N ILE A 105 1.59 7.16 -9.92
CA ILE A 105 1.29 7.48 -8.53
C ILE A 105 1.39 8.99 -8.40
N TYR A 106 0.26 9.61 -8.09
CA TYR A 106 0.19 11.01 -7.70
C TYR A 106 0.32 11.05 -6.18
N TRP A 107 1.56 11.20 -5.72
CA TRP A 107 1.92 11.09 -4.30
C TRP A 107 1.13 12.07 -3.45
N GLU A 108 0.96 13.30 -3.96
CA GLU A 108 0.20 14.42 -3.40
C GLU A 108 -1.25 14.05 -3.04
N PHE A 109 -1.81 13.08 -3.74
CA PHE A 109 -3.19 12.63 -3.60
C PHE A 109 -3.30 11.18 -3.12
N GLU A 110 -2.17 10.57 -2.75
CA GLU A 110 -2.04 9.17 -2.34
C GLU A 110 -2.81 8.18 -3.24
N VAL A 111 -2.77 8.43 -4.55
CA VAL A 111 -3.57 7.70 -5.55
C VAL A 111 -2.74 7.30 -6.76
N ARG A 112 -2.90 6.04 -7.18
CA ARG A 112 -2.44 5.54 -8.48
C ARG A 112 -3.60 5.61 -9.46
N SER A 113 -3.49 6.47 -10.47
CA SER A 113 -4.56 6.64 -11.46
C SER A 113 -4.01 6.86 -12.86
N CYS A 114 -4.88 6.63 -13.85
CA CYS A 114 -4.62 7.08 -15.20
C CYS A 114 -4.83 8.59 -15.29
N GLU A 115 -4.10 9.23 -16.20
CA GLU A 115 -4.10 10.68 -16.39
C GLU A 115 -5.51 11.26 -16.58
N GLU A 116 -6.34 10.60 -17.40
CA GLU A 116 -7.74 10.98 -17.61
C GLU A 116 -8.53 11.11 -16.29
N CYS A 117 -8.44 10.11 -15.42
CA CYS A 117 -9.16 10.13 -14.14
C CYS A 117 -8.56 11.14 -13.17
N PHE A 118 -7.24 11.34 -13.23
CA PHE A 118 -6.59 12.36 -12.44
C PHE A 118 -7.08 13.76 -12.84
N LEU A 119 -7.06 14.10 -14.13
CA LEU A 119 -7.49 15.40 -14.63
C LEU A 119 -8.96 15.67 -14.31
N ILE A 120 -9.86 14.71 -14.53
CA ILE A 120 -11.28 14.87 -14.19
C ILE A 120 -11.44 15.18 -12.69
N LYS A 121 -10.72 14.45 -11.83
CA LYS A 121 -10.84 14.64 -10.38
C LYS A 121 -10.20 15.94 -9.91
N ALA A 122 -9.05 16.29 -10.47
CA ALA A 122 -8.34 17.53 -10.19
C ALA A 122 -9.12 18.77 -10.67
N VAL A 123 -9.81 18.69 -11.81
CA VAL A 123 -10.63 19.78 -12.35
C VAL A 123 -11.98 19.91 -11.62
N ASN A 124 -12.59 18.80 -11.21
CA ASN A 124 -13.84 18.81 -10.42
C ASN A 124 -13.62 19.29 -8.98
N LEU A 125 -12.40 19.18 -8.46
CA LEU A 125 -11.98 19.99 -7.31
C LEU A 125 -11.89 21.44 -7.81
N SER A 126 -13.01 22.17 -7.75
CA SER A 126 -13.00 23.61 -8.04
C SER A 126 -11.89 24.29 -7.23
N LYS A 127 -11.40 25.46 -7.68
CA LYS A 127 -10.31 26.16 -6.97
C LYS A 127 -10.66 26.40 -5.50
N GLU A 128 -11.93 26.60 -5.19
CA GLU A 128 -12.46 26.81 -3.84
C GLU A 128 -12.40 25.53 -2.99
N ASN A 129 -12.84 24.39 -3.54
CA ASN A 129 -12.77 23.09 -2.86
C ASN A 129 -11.34 22.59 -2.71
N LEU A 130 -10.50 22.84 -3.73
CA LEU A 130 -9.08 22.51 -3.69
C LEU A 130 -8.37 23.32 -2.60
N LYS A 131 -8.64 24.62 -2.50
CA LYS A 131 -8.03 25.46 -1.46
C LYS A 131 -8.40 25.00 -0.05
N SER A 132 -9.69 24.75 0.21
CA SER A 132 -10.12 24.23 1.52
C SER A 132 -9.48 22.88 1.85
N TRP A 133 -9.42 21.97 0.88
CA TRP A 133 -8.79 20.66 1.05
C TRP A 133 -7.29 20.77 1.32
N LEU A 134 -6.60 21.68 0.60
CA LEU A 134 -5.18 21.97 0.80
C LEU A 134 -4.92 22.60 2.17
N ASP A 135 -5.75 23.55 2.59
CA ASP A 135 -5.58 24.24 3.88
C ASP A 135 -5.74 23.25 5.06
N ASP A 136 -6.72 22.33 5.00
CA ASP A 136 -6.93 21.29 6.02
C ASP A 136 -5.77 20.29 6.12
N LYS A 137 -4.99 20.13 5.05
CA LYS A 137 -3.92 19.13 4.92
C LYS A 137 -2.53 19.71 4.79
N LYS A 138 -2.38 21.03 4.93
CA LYS A 138 -1.18 21.79 4.56
C LYS A 138 0.14 21.16 5.04
N LEU A 139 0.26 20.84 6.33
CA LEU A 139 1.47 20.25 6.89
C LEU A 139 1.84 18.90 6.28
N ILE A 140 0.85 18.01 6.10
CA ILE A 140 1.05 16.69 5.48
C ILE A 140 1.33 16.86 3.99
N PHE A 141 0.63 17.79 3.34
CA PHE A 141 0.73 18.06 1.91
C PHE A 141 2.12 18.60 1.54
N ASP A 142 2.66 19.56 2.28
CA ASP A 142 4.00 20.13 2.05
C ASP A 142 5.07 19.02 2.11
N SER A 143 4.96 18.11 3.08
CA SER A 143 5.87 16.97 3.22
C SER A 143 5.75 15.97 2.05
N ILE A 144 4.54 15.73 1.56
CA ILE A 144 4.30 14.86 0.39
C ILE A 144 4.79 15.51 -0.93
N MET A 145 4.61 16.83 -1.10
CA MET A 145 5.14 17.57 -2.25
C MET A 145 6.66 17.55 -2.29
N GLU A 146 7.30 17.77 -1.15
CA GLU A 146 8.75 17.67 -1.01
C GLU A 146 9.23 16.25 -1.30
N TYR A 147 8.51 15.24 -0.79
CA TYR A 147 8.77 13.83 -1.11
C TYR A 147 8.71 13.55 -2.62
N ALA A 148 7.68 14.03 -3.31
CA ALA A 148 7.53 13.84 -4.76
C ALA A 148 8.71 14.47 -5.52
N THR A 149 9.18 15.62 -5.07
CA THR A 149 10.35 16.33 -5.63
C THR A 149 11.63 15.52 -5.41
N GLN A 150 11.91 15.10 -4.18
CA GLN A 150 13.08 14.27 -3.86
C GLN A 150 13.07 12.96 -4.64
N ARG A 151 11.89 12.37 -4.81
CA ARG A 151 11.68 11.16 -5.60
C ARG A 151 12.01 11.35 -7.07
N ALA A 152 11.55 12.45 -7.65
CA ALA A 152 11.87 12.82 -9.01
C ALA A 152 13.38 13.07 -9.17
N ILE A 153 14.05 13.70 -8.20
CA ILE A 153 15.51 13.88 -8.24
C ILE A 153 16.23 12.53 -8.18
N LYS A 154 15.81 11.64 -7.27
CA LYS A 154 16.49 10.36 -7.03
C LYS A 154 16.34 9.36 -8.17
N TYR A 155 15.14 9.26 -8.73
CA TYR A 155 14.83 8.25 -9.76
C TYR A 155 14.58 8.84 -11.14
N GLY A 156 14.49 10.16 -11.26
CA GLY A 156 14.09 10.87 -12.48
C GLY A 156 15.22 11.67 -13.12
N THR A 157 16.03 10.96 -13.89
CA THR A 157 16.15 11.25 -15.33
C THR A 157 16.02 9.92 -16.08
N LEU A 158 14.80 9.39 -16.17
CA LEU A 158 14.43 8.42 -17.20
C LEU A 158 13.02 8.72 -17.69
N GLU A 159 12.99 9.12 -18.96
CA GLU A 159 11.83 9.31 -19.81
C GLU A 159 11.00 8.01 -19.92
N ASN A 160 9.73 8.18 -20.29
CA ASN A 160 8.91 7.17 -20.97
C ASN A 160 8.37 6.00 -20.13
N GLY A 161 7.55 6.32 -19.14
CA GLY A 161 6.27 5.61 -18.99
C GLY A 161 6.31 4.16 -18.54
N LYS A 162 7.36 3.72 -17.83
CA LYS A 162 7.35 2.43 -17.11
C LYS A 162 7.46 2.68 -15.61
N TYR A 163 6.30 2.67 -14.95
CA TYR A 163 6.22 2.58 -13.50
C TYR A 163 5.81 1.16 -13.15
N TYR A 164 6.63 0.48 -12.33
CA TYR A 164 6.21 -0.70 -11.57
C TYR A 164 5.08 -0.27 -10.61
#